data_AF-A0A6N8B4L6-F1
#
_entry.id   AF-A0A6N8B4L6-F1
#
_cell.length_a   1.000
_cell.length_b   1.000
_cell.length_c   1.000
_cell.angle_alpha   90.00
_cell.angle_beta   90.00
_cell.angle_gamma   90.00
#
_symmetry.space_group_name_H-M   'P 1'
#
loop_
_entity.id
_entity.type
_entity.pdbx_description
1 polymer ?
#
loop_
_entity_poly.entity_id
_entity_poly.type
_entity_poly.pdbx_seq_one_letter_code
_entity_poly.pdbx_strand_id
1 'polypeptide(L)' 'MKLSHAIELLKTAGVKAQPVPGTSKYNITLPDGEMRMINEKQLVALVNKAEKSPTNLLKVIETAV' A
#
# COMPACT_ATOMS: atom_id res chain seq x y z
N MET A 1 -1.35 -7.75 11.81
CA MET A 1 -1.17 -7.87 10.35
C MET A 1 0.32 -7.81 10.01
N LYS A 2 0.84 -8.73 9.18
CA LYS A 2 2.24 -8.73 8.75
C LYS A 2 2.40 -7.92 7.46
N LEU A 3 3.56 -7.28 7.29
CA LEU A 3 3.89 -6.50 6.08
C LEU A 3 3.73 -7.29 4.77
N SER A 4 4.10 -8.56 4.78
CA SER A 4 3.95 -9.47 3.64
C SER A 4 2.48 -9.56 3.18
N HIS A 5 1.56 -9.67 4.14
CA HIS A 5 0.12 -9.73 3.88
C HIS A 5 -0.41 -8.41 3.31
N ALA A 6 0.15 -7.28 3.76
CA ALA A 6 -0.20 -5.97 3.23
C ALA A 6 0.23 -5.80 1.76
N ILE A 7 1.43 -6.29 1.41
CA ILE A 7 1.95 -6.27 0.04
C ILE A 7 1.12 -7.18 -0.87
N GLU A 8 0.67 -8.34 -0.38
CA GLU A 8 -0.21 -9.22 -1.15
C GLU A 8 -1.56 -8.57 -1.45
N LEU A 9 -2.19 -7.91 -0.46
CA LEU A 9 -3.43 -7.17 -0.67
C LEU A 9 -3.26 -6.01 -1.66
N LEU A 10 -2.16 -5.28 -1.59
CA LEU A 10 -1.83 -4.26 -2.59
C LEU A 10 -1.75 -4.85 -4.00
N LYS A 11 -1.07 -5.99 -4.16
CA LYS A 11 -1.00 -6.68 -5.47
C LYS A 11 -2.39 -7.06 -5.98
N THR A 12 -3.29 -7.54 -5.12
CA THR A 12 -4.67 -7.86 -5.52
C THR A 12 -5.47 -6.63 -5.95
N ALA A 13 -5.12 -5.44 -5.44
CA ALA A 13 -5.70 -4.17 -5.84
C ALA A 13 -5.03 -3.53 -7.08
N GLY A 14 -4.07 -4.23 -7.72
CA GLY A 14 -3.31 -3.68 -8.85
C GLY A 14 -2.20 -2.70 -8.46
N VAL A 15 -1.86 -2.61 -7.17
CA VAL A 15 -0.80 -1.75 -6.64
C VAL A 15 0.49 -2.56 -6.50
N LYS A 16 1.59 -2.09 -7.09
CA LYS A 16 2.91 -2.71 -6.96
C LYS A 16 3.68 -2.05 -5.83
N ALA A 17 4.09 -2.80 -4.81
CA ALA A 17 4.97 -2.30 -3.74
C ALA A 17 6.40 -2.85 -3.90
N GLN A 18 7.39 -1.97 -3.94
CA GLN A 18 8.82 -2.30 -4.03
C GLN A 18 9.56 -1.70 -2.82
N PRO A 19 10.29 -2.49 -2.03
CA PRO A 19 11.10 -1.96 -0.94
C PRO A 19 12.25 -1.10 -1.48
N VAL A 20 12.56 0.00 -0.80
CA VAL A 20 13.70 0.86 -1.12
C VAL A 20 14.91 0.42 -0.30
N PRO A 21 15.95 -0.17 -0.93
CA PRO A 21 17.09 -0.75 -0.23
C PRO A 21 17.82 0.29 0.62
N GLY A 22 18.22 -0.09 1.83
CA GLY A 22 18.87 0.81 2.79
C GLY A 22 17.92 1.76 3.54
N THR A 23 16.61 1.63 3.35
CA THR A 23 15.60 2.42 4.06
C THR A 23 14.41 1.57 4.52
N SER A 24 13.60 2.09 5.44
CA SER A 24 12.32 1.48 5.84
C SER A 24 11.13 1.99 5.00
N LYS A 25 11.38 2.26 3.71
CA LYS A 25 10.40 2.82 2.77
C LYS A 25 10.08 1.86 1.64
N TYR A 26 8.89 2.06 1.06
CA TYR A 26 8.35 1.29 -0.05
C TYR A 26 7.89 2.26 -1.13
N ASN A 27 8.30 2.00 -2.36
CA ASN A 27 7.73 2.62 -3.55
C ASN A 27 6.47 1.84 -3.92
N ILE A 28 5.33 2.49 -3.84
CA ILE A 28 4.04 1.97 -4.29
C ILE A 28 3.72 2.58 -5.66
N THR A 29 3.44 1.73 -6.64
CA THR A 29 2.94 2.13 -7.96
C THR A 29 1.46 1.76 -8.03
N LEU A 30 0.60 2.76 -8.17
CA LEU A 30 -0.83 2.61 -8.31
C LEU A 30 -1.20 2.08 -9.71
N PRO A 31 -2.39 1.49 -9.89
CA PRO A 31 -2.85 1.04 -11.21
C PRO A 31 -2.97 2.17 -12.24
N ASP A 32 -3.13 3.42 -11.78
CA ASP A 32 -3.11 4.62 -12.63
C ASP A 32 -1.70 4.98 -13.17
N GLY A 33 -0.67 4.29 -12.70
CA GLY A 33 0.73 4.53 -13.07
C GLY A 33 1.47 5.49 -12.13
N GLU A 34 0.74 6.11 -11.19
CA GLU A 34 1.32 7.00 -10.20
C GLU A 34 2.21 6.26 -9.21
N MET A 35 3.44 6.74 -9.00
CA MET A 35 4.38 6.18 -8.05
C MET A 35 4.52 7.09 -6.84
N ARG A 36 4.33 6.54 -5.63
CA ARG A 36 4.53 7.25 -4.37
C ARG A 36 5.45 6.46 -3.45
N MET A 37 6.22 7.16 -2.63
CA MET A 37 7.09 6.54 -1.63
C MET A 37 6.44 6.68 -0.25
N ILE A 38 6.22 5.56 0.42
CA ILE A 38 5.60 5.52 1.75
C ILE A 38 6.46 4.73 2.73
N ASN A 39 6.38 5.08 4.02
CA ASN A 39 7.08 4.32 5.05
C ASN A 39 6.35 3.00 5.33
N GLU A 40 7.09 2.00 5.82
CA GLU A 40 6.54 0.69 6.20
C GLU A 40 5.34 0.81 7.16
N LYS A 41 5.45 1.66 8.19
CA LYS A 41 4.36 1.90 9.15
C LYS A 41 3.10 2.47 8.49
N GLN A 42 3.26 3.37 7.52
CA GLN A 42 2.14 3.95 6.78
C GLN A 42 1.51 2.92 5.85
N LEU A 43 2.31 2.10 5.18
CA LEU A 43 1.84 1.00 4.36
C LEU A 43 0.95 0.05 5.17
N VAL A 44 1.43 -0.41 6.32
CA VAL A 44 0.67 -1.33 7.19
C VAL A 44 -0.60 -0.66 7.74
N ALA A 45 -0.57 0.64 8.03
CA ALA A 45 -1.74 1.39 8.48
C ALA A 45 -2.79 1.56 7.37
N LEU A 46 -2.36 1.86 6.14
CA LEU A 46 -3.22 1.98 4.96
C LEU A 46 -3.95 0.67 4.70
N VAL A 47 -3.21 -0.45 4.67
CA VAL A 47 -3.84 -1.75 4.41
C VAL A 47 -4.70 -2.20 5.59
N ASN A 48 -4.35 -1.91 6.85
CA ASN A 48 -5.26 -2.16 7.98
C ASN A 48 -6.58 -1.39 7.87
N LYS A 49 -6.50 -0.10 7.50
CA LYS A 49 -7.69 0.74 7.32
C LYS A 49 -8.57 0.20 6.20
N ALA A 50 -7.93 -0.36 5.18
CA ALA A 50 -8.59 -0.89 4.01
C ALA A 50 -9.12 -2.32 4.20
N GLU A 51 -8.47 -3.17 5.01
CA GLU A 51 -8.96 -4.49 5.42
C GLU A 51 -10.24 -4.35 6.27
N LYS A 52 -10.32 -3.30 7.10
CA LYS A 52 -11.55 -2.92 7.82
C LYS A 52 -12.66 -2.37 6.92
N SER A 53 -12.38 -2.08 5.65
CA SER A 53 -13.34 -1.56 4.67
C SER A 53 -13.01 -2.08 3.26
N PRO A 54 -13.25 -3.38 3.01
CA PRO A 54 -12.77 -4.07 1.81
C PRO A 54 -13.31 -3.49 0.50
N THR A 55 -14.48 -2.85 0.53
CA THR A 55 -15.08 -2.15 -0.63
C THR A 55 -14.32 -0.88 -1.05
N ASN A 56 -13.33 -0.45 -0.25
CA ASN A 56 -12.73 0.87 -0.36
C ASN A 56 -11.19 0.83 -0.39
N LEU A 57 -10.54 -0.32 -0.64
CA LEU A 57 -9.07 -0.42 -0.71
C LEU A 57 -8.44 0.62 -1.64
N LEU A 58 -8.93 0.72 -2.88
CA LEU A 58 -8.50 1.73 -3.86
C LEU A 58 -8.83 3.15 -3.40
N LYS A 59 -10.05 3.37 -2.90
CA LYS A 59 -10.51 4.68 -2.40
C LYS A 59 -9.68 5.17 -1.22
N VAL A 60 -9.33 4.31 -0.28
CA VAL A 60 -8.50 4.65 0.89
C VAL A 60 -7.08 4.99 0.46
N ILE A 61 -6.56 4.32 -0.58
CA ILE A 61 -5.24 4.64 -1.13
C ILE A 61 -5.28 5.97 -1.90
N GLU A 62 -6.35 6.26 -2.66
CA GLU A 62 -6.53 7.57 -3.33
C GLU A 62 -6.75 8.72 -2.35
N THR A 63 -7.48 8.51 -1.24
CA THR A 63 -7.85 9.60 -0.31
C THR A 63 -6.81 9.85 0.79
N ALA A 64 -5.90 8.90 1.03
CA ALA A 64 -4.94 8.99 2.13
C ALA A 64 -3.60 9.63 1.73
N VAL A 65 -3.48 10.11 0.49
CA VAL A 65 -2.23 10.70 -0.01
C VAL A 65 -2.46 12.02 -0.71
#